data_AF-A0A8H3TXK9-F1
#
_entry.id   AF-A0A8H3TXK9-F1
#
_cell.length_a   1.000
_cell.length_b   1.000
_cell.length_c   1.000
_cell.angle_alpha   90.00
_cell.angle_beta   90.00
_cell.angle_gamma   90.00
#
_symmetry.space_group_name_H-M   'P 1'
#
loop_
_entity.id
_entity.type
_entity.pdbx_description
1 polymer ?
#
loop_
_entity_poly.entity_id
_entity_poly.type
_entity_poly.pdbx_seq_one_letter_code
_entity_poly.pdbx_strand_id
1 'polypeptide(L)'
;MSSSTLPLQDKPSIYPSPHATVTLVESPPPLAAHVRVAREAVTDVMGDAKVQINKAVDRWVKWERVVEREVKSVIAKDEPLTPGILYIGVAGLAGSVLARNRNILVRLLLPPTLLVAASPYFLPQTSANIRAYLSRVEDAHFPEFAATHRAVNAQVHDTFSSALSRVEHVSGDVGQLGGKVVSAVEEHTGLRLGEALGRAREVGEDAVREFSSKRAAKVGEHAAEREELRRTATSPENEVVATVYEEIPVAVVVAPHAAAEEVKHELKTGTVPIVGAKEEKRLV
;
A
#
# COMPACT_ATOMS: atom_id res chain seq x y z
N MET A 1 98.78 -86.66 50.87
CA MET A 1 99.39 -85.32 50.74
C MET A 1 98.49 -84.52 49.80
N SER A 2 97.56 -83.74 50.35
CA SER A 2 96.62 -82.90 49.58
C SER A 2 97.23 -81.52 49.34
N SER A 3 97.27 -81.09 48.08
CA SER A 3 97.66 -79.74 47.69
C SER A 3 96.43 -78.85 47.63
N SER A 4 96.30 -77.92 48.58
CA SER A 4 95.20 -76.96 48.66
C SER A 4 95.36 -75.84 47.62
N THR A 5 94.34 -75.66 46.77
CA THR A 5 94.20 -74.56 45.82
C THR A 5 93.65 -73.33 46.57
N LEU A 6 94.41 -72.24 46.62
CA LEU A 6 93.98 -70.97 47.21
C LEU A 6 93.07 -70.20 46.23
N PRO A 7 92.03 -69.49 46.71
CA PRO A 7 91.07 -68.78 45.85
C PRO A 7 91.70 -67.55 45.17
N LEU A 8 91.47 -67.37 43.87
CA LEU A 8 91.84 -66.13 43.15
C LEU A 8 91.04 -64.96 43.74
N GLN A 9 91.74 -64.04 44.39
CA GLN A 9 91.19 -62.75 44.81
C GLN A 9 90.91 -61.87 43.59
N ASP A 10 89.65 -61.41 43.50
CA ASP A 10 89.13 -60.54 42.47
C ASP A 10 89.85 -59.19 42.50
N LYS A 11 90.55 -58.86 41.41
CA LYS A 11 91.42 -57.69 41.33
C LYS A 11 90.59 -56.48 40.89
N PRO A 12 90.56 -55.36 41.63
CA PRO A 12 89.73 -54.22 41.29
C PRO A 12 90.13 -53.65 39.92
N SER A 13 89.14 -53.48 39.03
CA SER A 13 89.34 -52.87 37.71
C SER A 13 89.86 -51.44 37.85
N ILE A 14 90.98 -51.14 37.20
CA ILE A 14 91.63 -49.81 37.21
C ILE A 14 91.00 -48.89 36.15
N TYR A 15 90.13 -49.42 35.28
CA TYR A 15 89.43 -48.60 34.28
C TYR A 15 88.07 -48.15 34.81
N PRO A 16 87.73 -46.86 34.66
CA PRO A 16 86.39 -46.39 34.97
C PRO A 16 85.40 -47.07 34.02
N SER A 17 84.40 -47.75 34.59
CA SER A 17 83.30 -48.32 33.82
C SER A 17 82.64 -47.21 32.98
N PRO A 18 82.30 -47.44 31.70
CA PRO A 18 81.68 -46.42 30.87
C PRO A 18 80.39 -45.94 31.53
N HIS A 19 80.34 -44.65 31.87
CA HIS A 19 79.19 -44.04 32.54
C HIS A 19 77.95 -44.26 31.69
N ALA A 20 76.97 -45.00 32.22
CA ALA A 20 75.67 -45.16 31.60
C ALA A 20 75.12 -43.75 31.30
N THR A 21 74.90 -43.44 30.02
CA THR A 21 74.31 -42.16 29.61
C THR A 21 72.88 -42.12 30.12
N VAL A 22 72.67 -41.49 31.27
CA VAL A 22 71.36 -41.27 31.86
C VAL A 22 70.64 -40.25 30.99
N THR A 23 69.75 -40.71 30.11
CA THR A 23 68.84 -39.83 29.37
C THR A 23 67.76 -39.36 30.34
N LEU A 24 67.82 -38.08 30.71
CA LEU A 24 66.81 -37.45 31.55
C LEU A 24 65.51 -37.33 30.77
N VAL A 25 64.55 -38.21 31.05
CA VAL A 25 63.19 -38.06 30.54
C VAL A 25 62.50 -37.03 31.41
N GLU A 26 62.31 -35.82 30.89
CA GLU A 26 61.53 -34.78 31.54
C GLU A 26 60.07 -35.23 31.65
N SER A 27 59.71 -35.81 32.79
CA SER A 27 58.32 -36.10 33.11
C SER A 27 57.61 -34.78 33.41
N PRO A 28 56.51 -34.45 32.72
CA PRO A 28 55.77 -33.24 33.02
C PRO A 28 55.29 -33.27 34.47
N PRO A 29 55.35 -32.13 35.19
CA PRO A 29 54.92 -32.06 36.57
C PRO A 29 53.42 -32.35 36.65
N PRO A 30 52.93 -32.94 37.76
CA PRO A 30 51.53 -33.33 37.91
C PRO A 30 50.55 -32.14 37.73
N LEU A 31 51.02 -30.91 37.98
CA LEU A 31 50.25 -29.68 37.78
C LEU A 31 49.99 -29.35 36.30
N ALA A 32 50.91 -29.70 35.40
CA ALA A 32 50.77 -29.44 33.96
C ALA A 32 49.59 -30.20 33.35
N ALA A 33 49.31 -31.41 33.85
CA ALA A 33 48.14 -32.19 33.42
C ALA A 33 46.82 -31.51 33.81
N HIS A 34 46.74 -30.92 35.00
CA HIS A 34 45.54 -30.23 35.48
C HIS A 34 45.28 -28.93 34.70
N VAL A 35 46.33 -28.15 34.43
CA VAL A 35 46.23 -26.94 33.60
C VAL A 35 45.82 -27.30 32.17
N ARG A 36 46.31 -28.43 31.64
CA ARG A 36 45.90 -28.92 30.33
C ARG A 36 44.41 -29.24 30.28
N VAL A 37 43.91 -30.03 31.22
CA VAL A 37 42.47 -30.38 31.29
C VAL A 37 41.60 -29.14 31.45
N ALA A 38 42.01 -28.18 32.30
CA ALA A 38 41.30 -26.93 32.47
C ALA A 38 41.24 -26.11 31.17
N ARG A 39 42.36 -26.03 30.44
CA ARG A 39 42.43 -25.31 29.16
C ARG A 39 41.60 -25.99 28.07
N GLU A 40 41.67 -27.31 27.99
CA GLU A 40 40.88 -28.12 27.05
C GLU A 40 39.38 -27.90 27.32
N ALA A 41 38.93 -28.03 28.57
CA ALA A 41 37.53 -27.80 28.94
C ALA A 41 37.04 -26.37 28.60
N VAL A 42 37.85 -25.35 28.87
CA VAL A 42 37.49 -23.96 28.52
C VAL A 42 37.45 -23.75 27.01
N THR A 43 38.40 -24.33 26.28
CA THR A 43 38.47 -24.19 24.82
C THR A 43 37.33 -24.94 24.14
N ASP A 44 36.96 -26.11 24.66
CA ASP A 44 35.85 -26.91 24.15
C ASP A 44 34.51 -26.20 24.37
N VAL A 45 34.25 -25.70 25.59
CA VAL A 45 33.01 -24.95 25.88
C VAL A 45 32.93 -23.67 25.04
N MET A 46 34.04 -22.96 24.88
CA MET A 46 34.08 -21.77 24.03
C MET A 46 33.89 -22.12 22.54
N GLY A 47 34.42 -23.26 22.10
CA GLY A 47 34.23 -23.81 20.76
C GLY A 47 32.76 -24.12 20.49
N ASP A 48 32.12 -24.85 21.40
CA ASP A 48 30.71 -25.23 21.31
C ASP A 48 29.79 -24.01 21.31
N ALA A 49 30.05 -23.03 22.16
CA ALA A 49 29.29 -21.77 22.19
C ALA A 49 29.39 -21.01 20.86
N LYS A 50 30.60 -20.91 20.29
CA LYS A 50 30.80 -20.31 18.96
C LYS A 50 30.05 -21.06 17.87
N VAL A 51 30.04 -22.39 17.90
CA VAL A 51 29.31 -23.20 16.92
C VAL A 51 27.81 -22.96 17.01
N GLN A 52 27.23 -22.86 18.22
CA GLN A 52 25.80 -22.59 18.38
C GLN A 52 25.40 -21.18 17.92
N ILE A 53 26.22 -20.18 18.24
CA ILE A 53 26.00 -18.80 17.78
C ILE A 53 26.08 -18.74 16.26
N ASN A 54 27.13 -19.33 15.67
CA ASN A 54 27.29 -19.35 14.21
C ASN A 54 26.12 -20.09 13.54
N LYS A 55 25.64 -21.20 14.11
CA LYS A 55 24.43 -21.89 13.61
C LYS A 55 23.17 -21.02 13.67
N ALA A 56 23.00 -20.23 14.73
CA ALA A 56 21.88 -19.32 14.88
C ALA A 56 21.95 -18.16 13.87
N VAL A 57 23.14 -17.57 13.71
CA VAL A 57 23.41 -16.52 12.72
C VAL A 57 23.21 -17.06 11.31
N ASP A 58 23.72 -18.25 11.00
CA ASP A 58 23.55 -18.88 9.69
C ASP A 58 22.08 -19.14 9.38
N ARG A 59 21.28 -19.55 10.38
CA ARG A 59 19.84 -19.72 10.22
C ARG A 59 19.15 -18.38 9.95
N TRP A 60 19.53 -17.34 10.67
CA TRP A 60 19.01 -15.99 10.47
C TRP A 60 19.35 -15.45 9.08
N VAL A 61 20.60 -15.55 8.66
CA VAL A 61 21.06 -15.09 7.33
C VAL A 61 20.42 -15.92 6.20
N LYS A 62 20.16 -17.21 6.41
CA LYS A 62 19.39 -18.02 5.45
C LYS A 62 17.96 -17.52 5.35
N TRP A 63 17.32 -17.23 6.48
CA TRP A 63 15.97 -16.68 6.51
C TRP A 63 15.90 -15.32 5.83
N GLU A 64 16.84 -14.42 6.11
CA GLU A 64 16.96 -13.12 5.45
C GLU A 64 17.09 -13.27 3.94
N ARG A 65 17.97 -14.14 3.44
CA ARG A 65 18.12 -14.37 1.98
C ARG A 65 16.88 -14.98 1.33
N VAL A 66 16.14 -15.82 2.06
CA VAL A 66 14.85 -16.33 1.59
C VAL A 66 13.87 -15.17 1.48
N VAL A 67 13.68 -14.41 2.55
CA VAL A 67 12.79 -13.25 2.58
C VAL A 67 13.17 -12.22 1.52
N GLU A 68 14.44 -11.88 1.37
CA GLU A 68 14.92 -10.93 0.37
C GLU A 68 14.60 -11.40 -1.04
N ARG A 69 14.83 -12.69 -1.35
CA ARG A 69 14.48 -13.25 -2.65
C ARG A 69 12.98 -13.22 -2.89
N GLU A 70 12.18 -13.62 -1.90
CA GLU A 70 10.72 -13.60 -2.03
C GLU A 70 10.20 -12.17 -2.18
N VAL A 71 10.67 -11.22 -1.36
CA VAL A 71 10.30 -9.79 -1.46
C VAL A 71 10.70 -9.22 -2.81
N LYS A 72 11.93 -9.48 -3.29
CA LYS A 72 12.37 -9.05 -4.63
C LYS A 72 11.58 -9.70 -5.76
N SER A 73 11.04 -10.90 -5.56
CA SER A 73 10.19 -11.56 -6.56
C SER A 73 8.78 -10.98 -6.61
N VAL A 74 8.33 -10.40 -5.50
CA VAL A 74 6.97 -9.90 -5.33
C VAL A 74 6.87 -8.41 -5.68
N ILE A 75 7.90 -7.63 -5.41
CA ILE A 75 7.98 -6.21 -5.78
C ILE A 75 8.09 -6.10 -7.32
N ALA A 76 7.11 -5.43 -7.93
CA ALA A 76 7.16 -5.11 -9.35
C ALA A 76 8.25 -4.06 -9.61
N LYS A 77 9.21 -4.36 -10.47
CA LYS A 77 10.31 -3.42 -10.81
C LYS A 77 9.84 -2.25 -11.66
N ASP A 78 8.70 -2.42 -12.33
CA ASP A 78 8.14 -1.45 -13.29
C ASP A 78 7.16 -0.47 -12.63
N GLU A 79 6.97 -0.54 -11.30
CA GLU A 79 6.06 0.30 -10.53
C GLU A 79 6.83 1.33 -9.67
N PRO A 80 6.47 2.62 -9.69
CA PRO A 80 7.15 3.64 -8.88
C PRO A 80 6.81 3.48 -7.39
N LEU A 81 7.67 2.77 -6.65
CA LEU A 81 7.53 2.55 -5.20
C LEU A 81 7.57 3.86 -4.38
N THR A 82 8.33 4.83 -4.86
CA THR A 82 8.37 6.21 -4.39
C THR A 82 7.53 7.03 -5.36
N PRO A 83 6.25 7.35 -5.12
CA PRO A 83 5.60 7.76 -3.86
C PRO A 83 4.56 6.78 -3.26
N GLY A 84 4.33 5.61 -3.86
CA GLY A 84 3.25 4.69 -3.44
C GLY A 84 3.34 4.25 -1.97
N ILE A 85 4.53 3.87 -1.50
CA ILE A 85 4.76 3.48 -0.09
C ILE A 85 4.48 4.65 0.85
N LEU A 86 4.84 5.88 0.44
CA LEU A 86 4.58 7.07 1.24
C LEU A 86 3.08 7.31 1.40
N TYR A 87 2.30 7.18 0.32
CA TYR A 87 0.84 7.36 0.37
C TYR A 87 0.15 6.29 1.22
N ILE A 88 0.62 5.04 1.15
CA ILE A 88 0.16 3.96 2.02
C ILE A 88 0.50 4.27 3.48
N GLY A 89 1.70 4.78 3.75
CA GLY A 89 2.12 5.24 5.08
C GLY A 89 1.24 6.38 5.61
N VAL A 90 0.92 7.37 4.77
CA VAL A 90 0.00 8.47 5.11
C VAL A 90 -1.40 7.94 5.41
N ALA A 91 -1.90 6.95 4.66
CA ALA A 91 -3.19 6.32 4.94
C ALA A 91 -3.21 5.62 6.31
N GLY A 92 -2.14 4.90 6.66
CA GLY A 92 -2.00 4.30 8.00
C GLY A 92 -1.93 5.34 9.12
N LEU A 93 -1.17 6.43 8.92
CA LEU A 93 -1.11 7.55 9.86
C LEU A 93 -2.45 8.26 10.01
N ALA A 94 -3.18 8.46 8.92
CA ALA A 94 -4.55 8.97 8.94
C ALA A 94 -5.48 8.05 9.75
N GLY A 95 -5.31 6.72 9.63
CA GLY A 95 -6.00 5.75 10.47
C GLY A 95 -5.69 5.90 11.96
N SER A 96 -4.43 6.16 12.31
CA SER A 96 -4.03 6.43 13.70
C SER A 96 -4.66 7.70 14.26
N VAL A 97 -4.68 8.78 13.47
CA VAL A 97 -5.36 10.02 13.84
C VAL A 97 -6.86 9.79 14.01
N LEU A 98 -7.49 9.05 13.10
CA LEU A 98 -8.92 8.77 13.14
C LEU A 98 -9.31 7.86 14.31
N ALA A 99 -8.43 6.94 14.70
CA ALA A 99 -8.65 6.02 15.81
C ALA A 99 -8.29 6.62 17.18
N ARG A 100 -7.74 7.84 17.23
CA ARG A 100 -7.23 8.50 18.45
C ARG A 100 -8.24 8.55 19.59
N ASN A 101 -9.52 8.77 19.29
CA ASN A 101 -10.60 8.90 20.28
C ASN A 101 -11.61 7.74 20.23
N ARG A 102 -11.14 6.54 19.86
CA ARG A 102 -11.95 5.31 19.80
C ARG A 102 -11.40 4.26 20.76
N ASN A 103 -12.16 3.19 20.97
CA ASN A 103 -11.76 2.06 21.81
C ASN A 103 -10.40 1.51 21.40
N ILE A 104 -9.67 0.91 22.36
CA ILE A 104 -8.31 0.39 22.17
C ILE A 104 -8.19 -0.59 20.98
N LEU A 105 -9.24 -1.36 20.71
CA LEU A 105 -9.30 -2.27 19.57
C LEU A 105 -9.25 -1.52 18.24
N VAL A 106 -10.07 -0.47 18.08
CA VAL A 106 -10.06 0.38 16.88
C VAL A 106 -8.73 1.11 16.77
N ARG A 107 -8.19 1.59 17.89
CA ARG A 107 -6.87 2.25 17.93
C ARG A 107 -5.73 1.36 17.44
N LEU A 108 -5.79 0.06 17.71
CA LEU A 108 -4.78 -0.89 17.28
C LEU A 108 -5.01 -1.41 15.85
N LEU A 109 -6.28 -1.62 15.46
CA LEU A 109 -6.62 -2.25 14.19
C LEU A 109 -6.83 -1.28 13.04
N LEU A 110 -7.30 -0.05 13.29
CA LEU A 110 -7.60 0.91 12.22
C LEU A 110 -6.36 1.35 11.42
N PRO A 111 -5.20 1.64 12.04
CA PRO A 111 -4.01 2.01 11.28
C PRO A 111 -3.52 0.91 10.31
N PRO A 112 -3.31 -0.36 10.72
CA PRO A 112 -2.87 -1.39 9.80
C PRO A 112 -3.95 -1.76 8.77
N THR A 113 -5.23 -1.69 9.12
CA THR A 113 -6.31 -1.99 8.15
C THR A 113 -6.37 -0.94 7.05
N LEU A 114 -6.28 0.36 7.35
CA LEU A 114 -6.21 1.40 6.32
C LEU A 114 -4.93 1.30 5.48
N LEU A 115 -3.81 0.92 6.09
CA LEU A 115 -2.56 0.69 5.37
C LEU A 115 -2.73 -0.44 4.34
N VAL A 116 -3.27 -1.59 4.75
CA VAL A 116 -3.52 -2.73 3.85
C VAL A 116 -4.58 -2.38 2.79
N ALA A 117 -5.64 -1.67 3.16
CA ALA A 117 -6.70 -1.26 2.24
C ALA A 117 -6.20 -0.26 1.18
N ALA A 118 -5.24 0.60 1.52
CA ALA A 118 -4.62 1.55 0.60
C ALA A 118 -3.60 0.89 -0.35
N SER A 119 -3.05 -0.26 0.00
CA SER A 119 -2.04 -0.96 -0.79
C SER A 119 -2.48 -1.27 -2.24
N PRO A 120 -3.65 -1.90 -2.51
CA PRO A 120 -4.06 -2.19 -3.88
C PRO A 120 -4.37 -0.93 -4.71
N TYR A 121 -4.61 0.21 -4.06
CA TYR A 121 -4.87 1.48 -4.72
C TYR A 121 -3.56 2.16 -5.17
N PHE A 122 -2.55 2.22 -4.31
CA PHE A 122 -1.29 2.90 -4.61
C PHE A 122 -0.20 2.00 -5.21
N LEU A 123 -0.29 0.69 -5.02
CA LEU A 123 0.64 -0.31 -5.53
C LEU A 123 -0.09 -1.53 -6.12
N PRO A 124 -0.92 -1.37 -7.16
CA PRO A 124 -1.74 -2.44 -7.73
C PRO A 124 -0.94 -3.68 -8.16
N GLN A 125 0.23 -3.51 -8.82
CA GLN A 125 1.00 -4.66 -9.31
C GLN A 125 1.65 -5.42 -8.16
N THR A 126 2.27 -4.69 -7.24
CA THR A 126 2.88 -5.29 -6.05
C THR A 126 1.83 -5.98 -5.18
N SER A 127 0.66 -5.38 -4.97
CA SER A 127 -0.43 -6.02 -4.23
C SER A 127 -0.96 -7.29 -4.91
N ALA A 128 -1.07 -7.32 -6.23
CA ALA A 128 -1.46 -8.53 -6.97
C ALA A 128 -0.41 -9.64 -6.82
N ASN A 129 0.88 -9.31 -6.90
CA ASN A 129 1.98 -10.25 -6.72
C ASN A 129 2.02 -10.81 -5.29
N ILE A 130 1.86 -9.95 -4.27
CA ILE A 130 1.77 -10.35 -2.86
C ILE A 130 0.63 -11.34 -2.69
N ARG A 131 -0.55 -11.02 -3.24
CA ARG A 131 -1.74 -11.87 -3.13
C ARG A 131 -1.56 -13.22 -3.82
N ALA A 132 -0.95 -13.23 -5.00
CA ALA A 132 -0.63 -14.47 -5.73
C ALA A 132 0.42 -15.32 -4.98
N TYR A 133 1.39 -14.69 -4.33
CA TYR A 133 2.36 -15.38 -3.48
C TYR A 133 1.69 -15.98 -2.23
N LEU A 134 0.88 -15.19 -1.50
CA LEU A 134 0.14 -15.69 -0.34
C LEU A 134 -0.75 -16.88 -0.72
N SER A 135 -1.47 -16.80 -1.84
CA SER A 135 -2.28 -17.93 -2.33
C SER A 135 -1.44 -19.18 -2.55
N ARG A 136 -0.25 -19.08 -3.15
CA ARG A 136 0.63 -20.25 -3.37
C ARG A 136 1.14 -20.86 -2.06
N VAL A 137 1.48 -20.01 -1.10
CA VAL A 137 1.92 -20.47 0.23
C VAL A 137 0.77 -21.15 0.97
N GLU A 138 -0.43 -20.57 0.89
CA GLU A 138 -1.65 -21.10 1.46
C GLU A 138 -2.00 -22.47 0.85
N ASP A 139 -1.91 -22.61 -0.48
CA ASP A 139 -2.12 -23.90 -1.15
C ASP A 139 -1.12 -24.98 -0.72
N ALA A 140 0.14 -24.58 -0.55
CA ALA A 140 1.22 -25.52 -0.22
C ALA A 140 1.16 -26.02 1.23
N HIS A 141 0.69 -25.19 2.17
CA HIS A 141 0.75 -25.50 3.60
C HIS A 141 -0.64 -25.72 4.23
N PHE A 142 -1.69 -25.11 3.69
CA PHE A 142 -3.05 -25.09 4.25
C PHE A 142 -4.13 -25.19 3.17
N PRO A 143 -4.26 -26.34 2.47
CA PRO A 143 -5.16 -26.47 1.31
C PRO A 143 -6.65 -26.30 1.65
N GLU A 144 -7.09 -26.71 2.85
CA GLU A 144 -8.48 -26.52 3.30
C GLU A 144 -8.83 -25.03 3.51
N PHE A 145 -7.88 -24.27 4.03
CA PHE A 145 -8.03 -22.82 4.22
C PHE A 145 -8.05 -22.11 2.85
N ALA A 146 -7.17 -22.53 1.93
CA ALA A 146 -7.10 -21.98 0.58
C ALA A 146 -8.41 -22.15 -0.22
N ALA A 147 -9.06 -23.31 -0.10
CA ALA A 147 -10.36 -23.54 -0.74
C ALA A 147 -11.44 -22.60 -0.19
N THR A 148 -11.48 -22.43 1.14
CA THR A 148 -12.43 -21.54 1.82
C THR A 148 -12.18 -20.08 1.47
N HIS A 149 -10.93 -19.63 1.51
CA HIS A 149 -10.54 -18.27 1.18
C HIS A 149 -10.91 -17.91 -0.26
N ARG A 150 -10.72 -18.81 -1.22
CA ARG A 150 -11.18 -18.62 -2.61
C ARG A 150 -12.71 -18.53 -2.72
N ALA A 151 -13.43 -19.43 -2.04
CA ALA A 151 -14.88 -19.44 -2.07
C ALA A 151 -15.47 -18.15 -1.49
N VAL A 152 -14.93 -17.70 -0.34
CA VAL A 152 -15.33 -16.43 0.28
C VAL A 152 -15.01 -15.26 -0.63
N ASN A 153 -13.81 -15.21 -1.20
CA ASN A 153 -13.43 -14.12 -2.06
C ASN A 153 -14.27 -14.05 -3.36
N ALA A 154 -14.66 -15.19 -3.93
CA ALA A 154 -15.59 -15.26 -5.06
C ALA A 154 -16.97 -14.72 -4.65
N GLN A 155 -17.51 -15.18 -3.52
CA GLN A 155 -18.79 -14.70 -3.00
C GLN A 155 -18.81 -13.21 -2.72
N VAL A 156 -17.73 -12.64 -2.18
CA VAL A 156 -17.60 -11.20 -1.94
C VAL A 156 -17.64 -10.44 -3.26
N HIS A 157 -16.91 -10.91 -4.28
CA HIS A 157 -16.91 -10.28 -5.60
C HIS A 157 -18.29 -10.34 -6.28
N ASP A 158 -18.94 -11.50 -6.21
CA ASP A 158 -20.27 -11.72 -6.80
C ASP A 158 -21.34 -10.91 -6.07
N THR A 159 -21.26 -10.81 -4.74
CA THR A 159 -22.18 -10.00 -3.93
C THR A 159 -21.97 -8.52 -4.20
N PHE A 160 -20.72 -8.08 -4.33
CA PHE A 160 -20.38 -6.68 -4.59
C PHE A 160 -20.84 -6.23 -5.98
N SER A 161 -20.57 -7.03 -7.01
CA SER A 161 -21.03 -6.76 -8.37
C SER A 161 -22.57 -6.80 -8.47
N SER A 162 -23.21 -7.75 -7.78
CA SER A 162 -24.68 -7.82 -7.68
C SER A 162 -25.29 -6.65 -6.90
N ALA A 163 -24.58 -6.09 -5.93
CA ALA A 163 -25.04 -4.90 -5.20
C ALA A 163 -24.91 -3.65 -6.07
N LEU A 164 -23.80 -3.50 -6.80
CA LEU A 164 -23.58 -2.38 -7.71
C LEU A 164 -24.61 -2.36 -8.85
N SER A 165 -24.92 -3.51 -9.44
CA SER A 165 -25.96 -3.60 -10.49
C SER A 165 -27.35 -3.27 -9.95
N ARG A 166 -27.67 -3.66 -8.71
CA ARG A 166 -28.94 -3.27 -8.07
C ARG A 166 -29.06 -1.76 -7.84
N VAL A 167 -27.96 -1.05 -7.59
CA VAL A 167 -27.97 0.42 -7.46
C VAL A 167 -28.23 1.10 -8.81
N GLU A 168 -27.64 0.57 -9.87
CA GLU A 168 -27.83 1.08 -11.24
C GLU A 168 -29.29 0.92 -11.71
N HIS A 169 -29.91 -0.22 -11.44
CA HIS A 169 -31.33 -0.46 -11.75
C HIS A 169 -32.32 0.31 -10.85
N VAL A 170 -31.90 0.81 -9.70
CA VAL A 170 -32.71 1.62 -8.79
C VAL A 170 -32.70 3.11 -9.16
N SER A 171 -31.73 3.56 -9.96
CA SER A 171 -31.64 4.96 -10.41
C SER A 171 -32.85 5.43 -11.24
N GLY A 172 -33.64 4.50 -11.78
CA GLY A 172 -34.89 4.78 -12.49
C GLY A 172 -36.14 4.94 -11.62
N ASP A 173 -36.10 4.57 -10.33
CA ASP A 173 -37.31 4.44 -9.48
C ASP A 173 -37.22 5.27 -8.18
N VAL A 174 -36.61 6.46 -8.28
CA VAL A 174 -36.33 7.40 -7.18
C VAL A 174 -37.61 7.82 -6.42
N GLY A 175 -38.76 7.89 -7.11
CA GLY A 175 -40.02 8.34 -6.51
C GLY A 175 -40.63 7.36 -5.50
N GLN A 176 -40.49 6.05 -5.72
CA GLN A 176 -41.12 5.04 -4.87
C GLN A 176 -40.27 4.67 -3.65
N LEU A 177 -38.95 4.78 -3.77
CA LEU A 177 -37.99 4.48 -2.70
C LEU A 177 -37.90 5.61 -1.67
N GLY A 178 -37.95 6.87 -2.12
CA GLY A 178 -38.04 8.03 -1.24
C GLY A 178 -39.24 7.95 -0.30
N GLY A 179 -40.40 7.54 -0.82
CA GLY A 179 -41.61 7.36 -0.03
C GLY A 179 -41.46 6.29 1.06
N LYS A 180 -40.86 5.14 0.75
CA LYS A 180 -40.69 4.03 1.72
C LYS A 180 -39.70 4.36 2.84
N VAL A 181 -38.61 5.06 2.52
CA VAL A 181 -37.63 5.46 3.53
C VAL A 181 -38.20 6.54 4.43
N VAL A 182 -38.89 7.53 3.85
CA VAL A 182 -39.59 8.56 4.63
C VAL A 182 -40.61 7.88 5.53
N SER A 183 -41.52 7.06 5.01
CA SER A 183 -42.54 6.38 5.83
C SER A 183 -41.96 5.47 6.92
N ALA A 184 -40.86 4.74 6.67
CA ALA A 184 -40.23 3.92 7.70
C ALA A 184 -39.61 4.77 8.83
N VAL A 185 -39.07 5.93 8.49
CA VAL A 185 -38.57 6.89 9.49
C VAL A 185 -39.74 7.58 10.19
N GLU A 186 -40.81 7.96 9.49
CA GLU A 186 -42.03 8.53 10.11
C GLU A 186 -42.70 7.55 11.08
N GLU A 187 -42.74 6.25 10.73
CA GLU A 187 -43.34 5.19 11.55
C GLU A 187 -42.52 4.90 12.81
N HIS A 188 -41.19 4.98 12.71
CA HIS A 188 -40.30 4.68 13.83
C HIS A 188 -39.96 5.90 14.70
N THR A 189 -40.07 7.11 14.15
CA THR A 189 -39.74 8.37 14.85
C THR A 189 -40.95 9.25 15.16
N GLY A 190 -42.12 8.93 14.60
CA GLY A 190 -43.36 9.71 14.74
C GLY A 190 -43.32 11.09 14.07
N LEU A 191 -42.22 11.45 13.42
CA LEU A 191 -42.01 12.76 12.80
C LEU A 191 -42.60 12.76 11.39
N ARG A 192 -43.49 13.71 11.06
CA ARG A 192 -44.08 13.85 9.72
C ARG A 192 -43.13 14.52 8.72
N LEU A 193 -42.07 13.80 8.37
CA LEU A 193 -41.03 14.25 7.45
C LEU A 193 -41.53 14.46 6.02
N GLY A 194 -42.53 13.69 5.56
CA GLY A 194 -43.13 13.84 4.24
C GLY A 194 -43.86 15.17 4.06
N GLU A 195 -44.58 15.61 5.10
CA GLU A 195 -45.32 16.88 5.09
C GLU A 195 -44.37 18.09 5.22
N ALA A 196 -43.30 17.93 6.00
CA ALA A 196 -42.28 18.96 6.19
C ALA A 196 -41.43 19.17 4.92
N LEU A 197 -41.01 18.10 4.25
CA LEU A 197 -40.30 18.18 2.97
C LEU A 197 -41.17 18.77 1.85
N GLY A 198 -42.47 18.42 1.83
CA GLY A 198 -43.43 18.98 0.87
C GLY A 198 -43.52 20.51 0.96
N ARG A 199 -43.70 21.06 2.17
CA ARG A 199 -43.70 22.52 2.39
C ARG A 199 -42.37 23.18 2.06
N ALA A 200 -41.23 22.55 2.39
CA ALA A 200 -39.92 23.11 2.11
C ALA A 200 -39.65 23.25 0.61
N ARG A 201 -40.13 22.28 -0.19
CA ARG A 201 -40.01 22.32 -1.65
C ARG A 201 -40.88 23.41 -2.28
N GLU A 202 -42.13 23.54 -1.82
CA GLU A 202 -43.06 24.56 -2.30
C GLU A 202 -42.55 25.98 -2.00
N VAL A 203 -42.08 26.22 -0.77
CA VAL A 203 -41.47 27.52 -0.38
C VAL A 203 -40.18 27.80 -1.16
N GLY A 204 -39.37 26.77 -1.44
CA GLY A 204 -38.16 26.89 -2.24
C GLY A 204 -38.44 27.24 -3.70
N GLU A 205 -39.44 26.61 -4.32
CA GLU A 205 -39.85 26.87 -5.71
C GLU A 205 -40.44 28.27 -5.86
N ASP A 206 -41.22 28.76 -4.88
CA ASP A 206 -41.74 30.13 -4.86
C ASP A 206 -40.65 31.18 -4.64
N ALA A 207 -39.69 30.91 -3.74
CA ALA A 207 -38.53 31.79 -3.54
C ALA A 207 -37.66 31.86 -4.79
N VAL A 208 -37.43 30.75 -5.49
CA VAL A 208 -36.67 30.73 -6.75
C VAL A 208 -37.40 31.48 -7.86
N ARG A 209 -38.72 31.37 -7.96
CA ARG A 209 -39.54 32.16 -8.89
C ARG A 209 -39.45 33.65 -8.59
N GLU A 210 -39.52 34.05 -7.32
CA GLU A 210 -39.38 35.44 -6.90
C GLU A 210 -37.97 36.00 -7.16
N PHE A 211 -36.92 35.21 -6.90
CA PHE A 211 -35.54 35.60 -7.21
C PHE A 211 -35.29 35.69 -8.72
N SER A 212 -35.85 34.77 -9.50
CA SER A 212 -35.69 34.77 -10.96
C SER A 212 -36.38 35.96 -11.61
N SER A 213 -37.55 36.36 -11.13
CA SER A 213 -38.28 37.53 -11.63
C SER A 213 -37.59 38.84 -11.22
N LYS A 214 -37.08 38.93 -9.98
CA LYS A 214 -36.26 40.07 -9.53
C LYS A 214 -34.94 40.18 -10.29
N ARG A 215 -34.30 39.06 -10.64
CA ARG A 215 -33.07 39.04 -11.44
C ARG A 215 -33.34 39.42 -12.90
N ALA A 216 -34.44 38.96 -13.50
CA ALA A 216 -34.85 39.34 -14.85
C ALA A 216 -35.16 40.84 -14.96
N ALA A 217 -35.83 41.42 -13.95
CA ALA A 217 -36.09 42.86 -13.89
C ALA A 217 -34.78 43.67 -13.78
N LYS A 218 -33.85 43.24 -12.91
CA LYS A 218 -32.57 43.92 -12.71
C LYS A 218 -31.62 43.80 -13.90
N VAL A 219 -31.66 42.69 -14.63
CA VAL A 219 -30.90 42.49 -15.88
C VAL A 219 -31.48 43.36 -17.01
N GLY A 220 -32.80 43.60 -17.04
CA GLY A 220 -33.45 44.52 -17.97
C GLY A 220 -33.05 45.98 -17.75
N GLU A 221 -32.97 46.44 -16.50
CA GLU A 221 -32.49 47.79 -16.16
C GLU A 221 -31.02 47.98 -16.57
N HIS A 222 -30.14 47.02 -16.26
CA HIS A 222 -28.73 47.10 -16.66
C HIS A 222 -28.51 46.94 -18.18
N ALA A 223 -29.41 46.28 -18.90
CA ALA A 223 -29.38 46.20 -20.36
C ALA A 223 -29.81 47.53 -21.00
N ALA A 224 -30.83 48.20 -20.45
CA ALA A 224 -31.26 49.53 -20.88
C ALA A 224 -30.19 50.60 -20.58
N GLU A 225 -29.56 50.55 -19.40
CA GLU A 225 -28.46 51.43 -19.01
C GLU A 225 -27.22 51.24 -19.91
N ARG A 226 -26.92 49.98 -20.31
CA ARG A 226 -25.86 49.67 -21.28
C ARG A 226 -26.17 50.15 -22.70
N GLU A 227 -27.44 50.20 -23.10
CA GLU A 227 -27.85 50.69 -24.42
C GLU A 227 -27.78 52.22 -24.50
N GLU A 228 -28.09 52.93 -23.41
CA GLU A 228 -27.90 54.38 -23.29
C GLU A 228 -26.40 54.78 -23.23
N LEU A 229 -25.57 54.02 -22.50
CA LEU A 229 -24.12 54.20 -22.52
C LEU A 229 -23.53 53.92 -23.92
N ARG A 230 -24.06 52.94 -24.66
CA ARG A 230 -23.62 52.61 -26.02
C ARG A 230 -24.04 53.67 -27.05
N ARG A 231 -25.19 54.32 -26.86
CA ARG A 231 -25.60 55.51 -27.64
C ARG A 231 -24.71 56.71 -27.38
N THR A 232 -24.30 56.92 -26.14
CA THR A 232 -23.42 58.02 -25.75
C THR A 232 -21.97 57.78 -26.18
N ALA A 233 -21.55 56.51 -26.27
CA ALA A 233 -20.23 56.09 -26.77
C ALA A 233 -20.10 56.08 -28.30
N THR A 234 -21.19 56.32 -29.06
CA THR A 234 -21.12 56.48 -30.52
C THR A 234 -21.00 57.97 -30.86
N SER A 235 -20.02 58.65 -30.27
CA SER A 235 -19.52 59.95 -30.71
C SER A 235 -18.00 59.80 -30.93
N PRO A 236 -17.44 60.23 -32.06
CA PRO A 236 -16.17 59.73 -32.57
C PRO A 236 -14.97 60.47 -31.94
N GLU A 237 -14.76 60.33 -30.65
CA GLU A 237 -13.48 60.69 -30.02
C GLU A 237 -13.15 59.67 -28.92
N ASN A 238 -11.93 59.12 -28.97
CA ASN A 238 -11.35 58.12 -28.07
C ASN A 238 -11.59 56.66 -28.43
N GLU A 239 -11.15 56.32 -29.65
CA GLU A 239 -10.43 55.08 -29.87
C GLU A 239 -9.15 55.09 -28.99
N VAL A 240 -8.74 53.92 -28.50
CA VAL A 240 -7.57 53.64 -27.64
C VAL A 240 -7.88 53.60 -26.13
N VAL A 241 -7.51 52.45 -25.54
CA VAL A 241 -7.46 52.08 -24.11
C VAL A 241 -8.71 51.39 -23.55
N ALA A 242 -8.76 50.05 -23.67
CA ALA A 242 -9.21 49.17 -22.59
C ALA A 242 -8.83 47.70 -22.86
N THR A 243 -7.56 47.37 -22.67
CA THR A 243 -7.16 46.04 -22.19
C THR A 243 -7.68 45.86 -20.78
N VAL A 244 -8.50 44.83 -20.51
CA VAL A 244 -8.88 44.41 -19.15
C VAL A 244 -8.90 42.88 -19.09
N TYR A 245 -8.26 42.37 -18.04
CA TYR A 245 -8.03 40.98 -17.67
C TYR A 245 -9.31 40.11 -17.68
N GLU A 246 -9.22 38.92 -18.27
CA GLU A 246 -10.20 37.86 -18.06
C GLU A 246 -9.94 37.20 -16.70
N GLU A 247 -10.80 37.48 -15.72
CA GLU A 247 -10.86 36.75 -14.45
C GLU A 247 -11.36 35.32 -14.68
N ILE A 248 -10.64 34.33 -14.15
CA ILE A 248 -11.06 32.91 -14.14
C ILE A 248 -12.16 32.75 -13.08
N PRO A 249 -13.40 32.32 -13.41
CA PRO A 249 -14.37 31.98 -12.38
C PRO A 249 -14.06 30.58 -11.81
N VAL A 250 -13.82 30.56 -10.49
CA VAL A 250 -13.86 29.36 -9.65
C VAL A 250 -15.29 28.83 -9.63
N ALA A 251 -15.51 27.63 -10.18
CA ALA A 251 -16.70 26.84 -9.95
C ALA A 251 -16.31 25.39 -9.60
N VAL A 252 -16.30 25.11 -8.30
CA VAL A 252 -16.45 23.77 -7.74
C VAL A 252 -17.94 23.45 -7.74
N VAL A 253 -18.33 22.28 -8.29
CA VAL A 253 -19.34 21.34 -7.77
C VAL A 253 -19.56 20.22 -8.81
N VAL A 254 -19.11 19.02 -8.42
CA VAL A 254 -19.67 17.68 -8.68
C VAL A 254 -20.34 17.41 -10.04
N ALA A 255 -19.70 16.55 -10.86
CA ALA A 255 -20.39 15.76 -11.88
C ALA A 255 -20.14 14.26 -11.63
N PRO A 256 -21.19 13.41 -11.55
CA PRO A 256 -21.04 11.96 -11.47
C PRO A 256 -20.61 11.38 -12.83
N HIS A 257 -19.69 10.43 -12.77
CA HIS A 257 -19.14 9.64 -13.87
C HIS A 257 -20.21 8.67 -14.42
N ALA A 258 -21.10 9.14 -15.30
CA ALA A 258 -22.12 8.30 -15.94
C ALA A 258 -22.44 8.69 -17.40
N ALA A 259 -21.51 9.31 -18.12
CA ALA A 259 -21.70 9.67 -19.54
C ALA A 259 -20.45 9.40 -20.40
N ALA A 260 -19.67 8.37 -20.05
CA ALA A 260 -18.44 8.00 -20.77
C ALA A 260 -18.56 6.72 -21.62
N GLU A 261 -19.74 6.10 -21.71
CA GLU A 261 -19.96 4.87 -22.49
C GLU A 261 -20.76 5.07 -23.78
N GLU A 262 -21.53 6.15 -23.95
CA GLU A 262 -22.33 6.36 -25.18
C GLU A 262 -21.55 6.99 -26.36
N VAL A 263 -20.36 7.55 -26.15
CA VAL A 263 -19.56 8.18 -27.23
C VAL A 263 -18.60 7.19 -27.92
N LYS A 264 -18.45 5.96 -27.40
CA LYS A 264 -17.60 4.93 -28.05
C LYS A 264 -18.33 4.07 -29.07
N HIS A 265 -19.66 4.14 -29.16
CA HIS A 265 -20.43 3.34 -30.11
C HIS A 265 -20.74 4.05 -31.45
N GLU A 266 -20.57 5.38 -31.53
CA GLU A 266 -20.80 6.14 -32.78
C GLU A 266 -19.53 6.45 -33.60
N LEU A 267 -18.34 6.07 -33.12
CA LEU A 267 -17.06 6.29 -33.83
C LEU A 267 -16.56 5.09 -34.66
N LYS A 268 -17.38 4.04 -34.84
CA LYS A 268 -17.00 2.82 -35.59
C LYS A 268 -17.75 2.57 -36.91
N THR A 269 -18.65 3.44 -37.32
CA THR A 269 -19.37 3.28 -38.59
C THR A 269 -19.68 4.65 -39.19
N GLY A 270 -19.03 5.01 -40.31
CA GLY A 270 -19.51 6.08 -41.18
C GLY A 270 -18.45 7.06 -41.68
N THR A 271 -17.73 6.65 -42.72
CA THR A 271 -17.43 7.41 -43.95
C THR A 271 -17.40 8.95 -43.86
N VAL A 272 -16.19 9.52 -43.87
CA VAL A 272 -15.97 10.94 -44.22
C VAL A 272 -15.80 11.06 -45.75
N PRO A 273 -16.68 11.78 -46.48
CA PRO A 273 -16.44 12.08 -47.88
C PRO A 273 -15.48 13.28 -48.01
N ILE A 274 -14.33 13.03 -48.64
CA ILE A 274 -13.40 14.01 -49.19
C ILE A 274 -13.91 14.43 -50.59
N VAL A 275 -14.57 15.58 -50.69
CA VAL A 275 -14.83 16.34 -51.94
C VAL A 275 -14.96 17.82 -51.57
N GLY A 276 -14.30 18.80 -52.17
CA GLY A 276 -13.50 18.79 -53.39
C GLY A 276 -12.54 19.97 -53.45
N ALA A 277 -11.41 19.71 -54.09
CA ALA A 277 -10.59 20.72 -54.72
C ALA A 277 -11.31 21.20 -56.00
N LYS A 278 -11.29 22.52 -56.26
CA LYS A 278 -11.49 23.06 -57.60
C LYS A 278 -10.54 24.25 -57.80
N GLU A 279 -9.66 24.07 -58.78
CA GLU A 279 -8.80 25.10 -59.38
C GLU A 279 -9.59 26.32 -59.86
N GLU A 280 -9.02 27.55 -59.85
CA GLU A 280 -8.24 28.08 -61.00
C GLU A 280 -7.69 29.52 -60.76
N LYS A 281 -6.38 29.64 -60.99
CA LYS A 281 -5.60 30.71 -61.69
C LYS A 281 -5.79 32.24 -61.49
N ARG A 282 -4.61 32.81 -61.18
CA ARG A 282 -3.87 33.97 -61.78
C ARG A 282 -4.15 35.42 -61.34
N LEU A 283 -3.01 36.11 -61.14
CA LEU A 283 -2.68 37.56 -60.99
C LEU A 283 -2.17 37.81 -59.56
N VAL A 284 -0.91 38.17 -59.26
CA VAL A 284 0.19 38.85 -59.98
C VAL A 284 1.51 38.24 -59.51
#